data_AF-A0A7C9J4X3-F1
#
_entry.id   AF-A0A7C9J4X3-F1
#
_cell.length_a   1.000
_cell.length_b   1.000
_cell.length_c   1.000
_cell.angle_alpha   90.00
_cell.angle_beta   90.00
_cell.angle_gamma   90.00
#
_symmetry.space_group_name_H-M   'P 1'
#
loop_
_entity.id
_entity.type
_entity.pdbx_description
1 polymer ?
#
loop_
_entity_poly.entity_id
_entity_poly.type
_entity_poly.pdbx_seq_one_letter_code
_entity_poly.pdbx_strand_id
1 'polypeptide(L)'
;MTTPLTIPFSDPADDGPDLPDYVGISERVPRAELATIAHLPRTVTPSDDKAHTSPTAPDPDPAGEADQGMTRRVERLREQVAEARLLAELQADQTPLMLDSPKVRRRQRAAHEAARLHALAQDPAMRAWSAARMRRLLVAGAMVGLALALAWSTAGVQHFAADGAPAWSPGWLFAWFVEPFMSITLLVVVGARAYMATLGQPIRSKTLVRIEHLFLVLTVGMNAFPYLPGVADTFSFPRLMLHLIGPIVAVAVVTALPHILAAFAALDFTTDRRNRPLTGLTYGANIPDLLARAETLTAEGRLPASPSAYQIRRVLSCGMDDARTLRDLLADPK
;
A
#
# COMPACT_ATOMS: atom_id res chain seq x y z
N MET A 1 -60.36 20.41 -44.61
CA MET A 1 -59.80 21.66 -44.09
C MET A 1 -58.53 21.29 -43.32
N THR A 2 -57.40 21.37 -44.00
CA THR A 2 -56.06 21.01 -43.50
C THR A 2 -55.29 22.31 -43.29
N THR A 3 -55.06 22.67 -42.04
CA THR A 3 -54.22 23.82 -41.67
C THR A 3 -52.81 23.30 -41.37
N PRO A 4 -51.75 23.84 -41.99
CA PRO A 4 -50.38 23.40 -41.73
C PRO A 4 -49.88 24.03 -40.41
N LEU A 5 -49.29 23.19 -39.56
CA LEU A 5 -48.65 23.58 -38.32
C LEU A 5 -47.20 23.98 -38.62
N THR A 6 -46.92 25.28 -38.67
CA THR A 6 -45.56 25.83 -38.73
C THR A 6 -45.06 26.00 -37.30
N ILE A 7 -44.02 25.26 -36.90
CA ILE A 7 -43.28 25.49 -35.65
C ILE A 7 -41.88 26.03 -36.01
N PRO A 8 -41.43 27.12 -35.37
CA PRO A 8 -40.24 27.86 -35.75
C PRO A 8 -38.95 27.14 -35.34
N PHE A 9 -37.91 27.36 -36.15
CA PHE A 9 -36.55 26.95 -35.91
C PHE A 9 -35.91 27.93 -34.90
N SER A 10 -35.67 27.48 -33.67
CA SER A 10 -34.90 28.22 -32.67
C SER A 10 -33.41 27.90 -32.80
N ASP A 11 -32.61 28.97 -32.82
CA ASP A 11 -31.15 29.02 -32.86
C ASP A 11 -30.53 28.39 -31.58
N PRO A 12 -29.54 27.47 -31.66
CA PRO A 12 -28.94 26.87 -30.48
C PRO A 12 -27.79 27.74 -29.97
N ALA A 13 -28.12 28.85 -29.33
CA ALA A 13 -27.21 29.52 -28.42
C ALA A 13 -27.34 28.91 -27.03
N ASP A 14 -26.29 28.21 -26.61
CA ASP A 14 -25.73 28.27 -25.25
C ASP A 14 -26.70 28.00 -24.08
N ASP A 15 -26.88 26.72 -23.73
CA ASP A 15 -27.22 26.27 -22.38
C ASP A 15 -26.97 24.76 -22.26
N GLY A 16 -25.70 24.39 -22.04
CA GLY A 16 -25.34 23.04 -21.58
C GLY A 16 -25.41 22.98 -20.05
N PRO A 17 -25.87 21.87 -19.45
CA PRO A 17 -26.03 21.80 -18.00
C PRO A 17 -24.68 21.88 -17.28
N ASP A 18 -24.61 22.78 -16.29
CA ASP A 18 -23.55 22.85 -15.28
C ASP A 18 -23.45 21.48 -14.58
N LEU A 19 -22.46 20.70 -14.99
CA LEU A 19 -22.04 19.48 -14.29
C LEU A 19 -21.31 19.90 -13.01
N PRO A 20 -21.64 19.32 -11.84
CA PRO A 20 -20.98 19.65 -10.60
C PRO A 20 -19.48 19.33 -10.67
N ASP A 21 -18.71 20.26 -10.13
CA ASP A 21 -17.25 20.23 -10.00
C ASP A 21 -16.80 19.03 -9.14
N TYR A 22 -16.64 17.87 -9.78
CA TYR A 22 -16.03 16.68 -9.18
C TYR A 22 -14.50 16.77 -9.23
N VAL A 23 -13.95 17.86 -8.67
CA VAL A 23 -12.54 17.96 -8.30
C VAL A 23 -12.47 18.26 -6.80
N GLY A 24 -12.76 17.22 -6.02
CA GLY A 24 -12.82 17.27 -4.56
C GLY A 24 -12.09 16.12 -3.90
N ILE A 25 -10.90 15.73 -4.38
CA ILE A 25 -9.92 15.00 -3.56
C ILE A 25 -8.57 15.68 -3.71
N SER A 26 -8.45 16.81 -2.99
CA SER A 26 -7.16 17.32 -2.56
C SER A 26 -6.67 16.43 -1.41
N GLU A 27 -6.12 15.26 -1.71
CA GLU A 27 -5.23 14.59 -0.75
C GLU A 27 -3.82 15.13 -0.97
N ARG A 28 -3.49 16.15 -0.16
CA ARG A 28 -2.12 16.54 0.12
C ARG A 28 -1.39 15.33 0.70
N VAL A 29 -0.61 14.64 -0.12
CA VAL A 29 0.49 13.81 0.39
C VAL A 29 1.46 14.75 1.10
N PRO A 30 1.77 14.55 2.41
CA PRO A 30 2.74 15.38 3.08
C PRO A 30 4.11 15.22 2.42
N ARG A 31 4.65 16.33 1.91
CA ARG A 31 5.99 16.49 1.30
C ARG A 31 7.17 16.12 2.24
N ALA A 32 6.91 15.63 3.44
CA ALA A 32 7.92 15.37 4.47
C ALA A 32 8.71 14.07 4.27
N GLU A 33 8.21 13.09 3.49
CA GLU A 33 8.92 11.81 3.29
C GLU A 33 9.88 11.78 2.07
N LEU A 34 9.90 12.82 1.23
CA LEU A 34 10.81 12.89 0.07
C LEU A 34 12.16 13.57 0.38
N ALA A 35 12.36 14.11 1.59
CA ALA A 35 13.57 14.83 1.96
C ALA A 35 14.68 13.95 2.60
N THR A 36 14.42 12.69 2.91
CA THR A 36 15.35 11.85 3.71
C THR A 36 16.29 10.96 2.87
N ILE A 37 16.19 10.95 1.53
CA ILE A 37 17.06 10.13 0.65
C ILE A 37 18.17 10.95 -0.05
N ALA A 38 18.30 12.25 0.24
CA ALA A 38 19.25 13.14 -0.45
C ALA A 38 20.48 13.57 0.39
N HIS A 39 20.92 12.78 1.37
CA HIS A 39 22.15 13.05 2.12
C HIS A 39 23.15 11.88 2.05
N LEU A 40 23.95 11.90 0.98
CA LEU A 40 25.29 11.32 0.99
C LEU A 40 26.30 12.48 1.01
N PRO A 41 27.28 12.50 1.94
CA PRO A 41 28.23 13.60 2.05
C PRO A 41 29.25 13.58 0.91
N ARG A 42 29.30 14.66 0.13
CA ARG A 42 30.46 15.01 -0.72
C ARG A 42 31.53 15.65 0.15
N THR A 43 32.64 14.96 0.36
CA THR A 43 33.89 15.58 0.80
C THR A 43 34.65 16.06 -0.44
N VAL A 44 34.58 17.35 -0.74
CA VAL A 44 35.50 18.04 -1.64
C VAL A 44 36.39 18.90 -0.75
N THR A 45 37.65 18.54 -0.64
CA THR A 45 38.72 19.40 -0.11
C THR A 45 39.13 20.40 -1.19
N PRO A 46 39.21 21.71 -0.91
CA PRO A 46 39.83 22.66 -1.81
C PRO A 46 41.35 22.59 -1.63
N SER A 47 42.10 22.43 -2.71
CA SER A 47 43.55 22.62 -2.71
C SER A 47 43.92 23.59 -3.82
N ASP A 48 44.75 24.54 -3.42
CA ASP A 48 45.10 25.78 -4.12
C ASP A 48 45.70 25.60 -5.51
N ASP A 49 45.34 26.56 -6.36
CA ASP A 49 45.78 26.73 -7.72
C ASP A 49 47.02 27.65 -7.75
N LYS A 50 48.18 27.10 -8.13
CA LYS A 50 49.30 27.87 -8.70
C LYS A 50 50.00 27.08 -9.80
N ALA A 51 49.72 27.53 -11.02
CA ALA A 51 50.62 27.69 -12.17
C ALA A 51 51.64 26.58 -12.47
N HIS A 52 51.49 25.96 -13.65
CA HIS A 52 52.43 26.17 -14.75
C HIS A 52 51.85 25.67 -16.09
N THR A 53 51.81 26.58 -17.06
CA THR A 53 51.59 26.35 -18.48
C THR A 53 52.78 25.62 -19.11
N SER A 54 52.52 24.57 -19.88
CA SER A 54 53.29 24.24 -21.09
C SER A 54 52.44 23.43 -22.07
N PRO A 55 52.61 23.63 -23.38
CA PRO A 55 51.71 23.12 -24.42
C PRO A 55 52.13 21.71 -24.86
N THR A 56 51.17 20.81 -25.05
CA THR A 56 51.42 19.51 -25.68
C THR A 56 50.38 19.29 -26.78
N ALA A 57 50.88 18.77 -27.89
CA ALA A 57 50.33 18.64 -29.23
C ALA A 57 48.95 17.94 -29.31
N PRO A 58 48.21 18.10 -30.43
CA PRO A 58 46.88 17.55 -30.60
C PRO A 58 46.96 16.07 -30.98
N ASP A 59 46.11 15.26 -30.35
CA ASP A 59 45.83 13.88 -30.76
C ASP A 59 44.40 13.52 -30.32
N PRO A 60 43.79 12.45 -30.84
CA PRO A 60 42.95 12.45 -32.04
C PRO A 60 41.46 12.28 -31.70
N ASP A 61 40.59 12.32 -32.72
CA ASP A 61 39.14 12.10 -32.67
C ASP A 61 38.69 11.04 -31.64
N PRO A 62 37.69 11.32 -30.77
CA PRO A 62 37.10 10.33 -29.88
C PRO A 62 36.04 9.52 -30.63
N ALA A 63 36.45 8.81 -31.68
CA ALA A 63 35.61 7.83 -32.37
C ALA A 63 36.05 6.42 -31.98
N GLY A 64 35.65 5.97 -30.79
CA GLY A 64 35.63 4.54 -30.48
C GLY A 64 36.20 4.14 -29.14
N GLU A 65 35.53 4.48 -28.03
CA GLU A 65 35.84 3.82 -26.74
C GLU A 65 34.66 3.85 -25.74
N ALA A 66 33.41 3.81 -26.22
CA ALA A 66 32.24 3.90 -25.34
C ALA A 66 31.52 2.57 -25.05
N ASP A 67 31.97 1.43 -25.60
CA ASP A 67 31.15 0.20 -25.61
C ASP A 67 31.72 -1.00 -24.82
N GLN A 68 32.77 -0.77 -24.02
CA GLN A 68 33.27 -1.81 -23.12
C GLN A 68 32.55 -1.77 -21.77
N GLY A 69 31.46 -2.54 -21.67
CA GLY A 69 30.80 -2.81 -20.38
C GLY A 69 29.29 -2.95 -20.42
N MET A 70 28.65 -2.82 -21.58
CA MET A 70 27.19 -2.96 -21.67
C MET A 70 26.80 -4.43 -21.70
N THR A 71 26.17 -4.90 -20.64
CA THR A 71 25.57 -6.24 -20.65
C THR A 71 24.47 -6.26 -21.72
N ARG A 72 24.29 -7.40 -22.43
CA ARG A 72 23.19 -7.59 -23.41
C ARG A 72 21.80 -7.21 -22.88
N ARG A 73 21.61 -7.24 -21.55
CA ARG A 73 20.39 -6.78 -20.88
C ARG A 73 20.17 -5.27 -21.03
N VAL A 74 21.25 -4.48 -20.97
CA VAL A 74 21.23 -3.03 -21.16
C VAL A 74 20.95 -2.67 -22.62
N GLU A 75 21.55 -3.37 -23.57
CA GLU A 75 21.26 -3.19 -25.01
C GLU A 75 19.77 -3.44 -25.30
N ARG A 76 19.23 -4.57 -24.84
CA ARG A 76 17.81 -4.91 -25.02
C ARG A 76 16.88 -3.90 -24.34
N LEU A 77 17.25 -3.42 -23.15
CA LEU A 77 16.49 -2.35 -22.48
C LEU A 77 16.54 -1.04 -23.27
N ARG A 78 17.66 -0.72 -23.91
CA ARG A 78 17.78 0.46 -24.77
C ARG A 78 16.94 0.33 -26.04
N GLU A 79 16.92 -0.84 -26.65
CA GLU A 79 16.03 -1.14 -27.79
C GLU A 79 14.57 -0.98 -27.40
N GLN A 80 14.14 -1.57 -26.27
CA GLN A 80 12.78 -1.42 -25.76
C GLN A 80 12.42 0.04 -25.43
N VAL A 81 13.36 0.80 -24.86
CA VAL A 81 13.17 2.24 -24.60
C VAL A 81 13.09 3.02 -25.91
N ALA A 82 13.90 2.66 -26.92
CA ALA A 82 13.87 3.30 -28.23
C ALA A 82 12.53 3.02 -28.94
N GLU A 83 12.06 1.78 -28.93
CA GLU A 83 10.74 1.40 -29.44
C GLU A 83 9.62 2.12 -28.70
N ALA A 84 9.66 2.17 -27.36
CA ALA A 84 8.67 2.89 -26.56
C ALA A 84 8.65 4.40 -26.86
N ARG A 85 9.81 5.00 -27.16
CA ARG A 85 9.89 6.41 -27.60
C ARG A 85 9.25 6.61 -28.97
N LEU A 86 9.51 5.73 -29.93
CA LEU A 86 8.88 5.77 -31.25
C LEU A 86 7.36 5.61 -31.15
N LEU A 87 6.88 4.69 -30.31
CA LEU A 87 5.45 4.53 -30.03
C LEU A 87 4.85 5.77 -29.35
N ALA A 88 5.58 6.42 -28.45
CA ALA A 88 5.15 7.67 -27.83
C ALA A 88 5.07 8.83 -28.84
N GLU A 89 6.02 8.92 -29.77
CA GLU A 89 6.00 9.88 -30.89
C GLU A 89 4.81 9.64 -31.81
N LEU A 90 4.53 8.38 -32.18
CA LEU A 90 3.35 8.00 -32.97
C LEU A 90 2.03 8.26 -32.22
N GLN A 91 1.99 8.12 -30.90
CA GLN A 91 0.82 8.49 -30.08
C GLN A 91 0.67 10.01 -29.90
N ALA A 92 1.78 10.75 -29.98
CA ALA A 92 1.78 12.21 -29.96
C ALA A 92 1.41 12.80 -31.33
N ASP A 93 1.60 12.05 -32.40
CA ASP A 93 1.19 12.40 -33.75
C ASP A 93 -0.33 12.56 -33.84
N GLN A 94 -0.76 13.81 -33.96
CA GLN A 94 -2.18 14.19 -34.01
C GLN A 94 -2.75 14.21 -35.43
N THR A 95 -1.93 13.91 -36.44
CA THR A 95 -2.33 13.92 -37.85
C THR A 95 -3.59 13.07 -38.13
N PRO A 96 -3.79 11.89 -37.51
CA PRO A 96 -5.03 11.11 -37.64
C PRO A 96 -6.25 11.70 -36.89
N LEU A 97 -6.04 12.60 -35.92
CA LEU A 97 -7.05 13.19 -35.04
C LEU A 97 -7.49 14.61 -35.47
N MET A 98 -7.03 15.07 -36.63
CA MET A 98 -7.38 16.36 -37.23
C MET A 98 -8.87 16.49 -37.64
N LEU A 99 -9.64 15.41 -37.48
CA LEU A 99 -11.10 15.39 -37.67
C LEU A 99 -11.87 15.78 -36.39
N ASP A 100 -11.22 15.81 -35.21
CA ASP A 100 -11.86 16.06 -33.92
C ASP A 100 -11.55 17.46 -33.34
N SER A 101 -12.57 18.10 -32.74
CA SER A 101 -12.41 19.37 -32.03
C SER A 101 -11.40 19.26 -30.85
N PRO A 102 -10.64 20.32 -30.52
CA PRO A 102 -9.74 20.35 -29.36
C PRO A 102 -10.40 19.96 -28.02
N LYS A 103 -11.69 20.27 -27.85
CA LYS A 103 -12.47 19.87 -26.67
C LYS A 103 -12.65 18.35 -26.59
N VAL A 104 -12.89 17.70 -27.73
CA VAL A 104 -13.07 16.23 -27.83
C VAL A 104 -11.76 15.52 -27.52
N ARG A 105 -10.64 15.98 -28.10
CA ARG A 105 -9.29 15.47 -27.80
C ARG A 105 -8.95 15.50 -26.31
N ARG A 106 -9.24 16.61 -25.63
CA ARG A 106 -9.00 16.74 -24.18
C ARG A 106 -9.83 15.73 -23.38
N ARG A 107 -11.11 15.54 -23.73
CA ARG A 107 -11.99 14.58 -23.07
C ARG A 107 -11.58 13.13 -23.34
N GLN A 108 -11.21 12.79 -24.57
CA GLN A 108 -10.71 11.45 -24.92
C GLN A 108 -9.43 11.11 -24.16
N ARG A 109 -8.48 12.05 -24.04
CA ARG A 109 -7.26 11.87 -23.24
C ARG A 109 -7.58 11.61 -21.78
N ALA A 110 -8.45 12.44 -21.18
CA ALA A 110 -8.89 12.24 -19.80
C ALA A 110 -9.59 10.89 -19.60
N ALA A 111 -10.41 10.45 -20.56
CA ALA A 111 -11.06 9.14 -20.52
C ALA A 111 -10.06 7.98 -20.62
N HIS A 112 -9.06 8.08 -21.50
CA HIS A 112 -8.01 7.06 -21.62
C HIS A 112 -7.13 7.00 -20.37
N GLU A 113 -6.78 8.15 -19.80
CA GLU A 113 -6.03 8.22 -18.54
C GLU A 113 -6.84 7.62 -17.40
N ALA A 114 -8.11 7.98 -17.26
CA ALA A 114 -9.02 7.40 -16.27
C ALA A 114 -9.17 5.88 -16.45
N ALA A 115 -9.28 5.39 -17.69
CA ALA A 115 -9.35 3.95 -17.99
C ALA A 115 -8.06 3.22 -17.60
N ARG A 116 -6.88 3.80 -17.87
CA ARG A 116 -5.60 3.24 -17.43
C ARG A 116 -5.47 3.23 -15.91
N LEU A 117 -5.81 4.33 -15.24
CA LEU A 117 -5.83 4.40 -13.78
C LEU A 117 -6.81 3.39 -13.17
N HIS A 118 -7.97 3.21 -13.79
CA HIS A 118 -8.93 2.20 -13.37
C HIS A 118 -8.40 0.78 -13.55
N ALA A 119 -7.75 0.47 -14.67
CA ALA A 119 -7.10 -0.81 -14.90
C ALA A 119 -5.99 -1.09 -13.87
N LEU A 120 -5.15 -0.08 -13.55
CA LEU A 120 -4.15 -0.18 -12.48
C LEU A 120 -4.79 -0.36 -11.10
N ALA A 121 -5.90 0.30 -10.82
CA ALA A 121 -6.63 0.15 -9.56
C ALA A 121 -7.29 -1.24 -9.42
N GLN A 122 -7.60 -1.91 -10.53
CA GLN A 122 -8.13 -3.28 -10.54
C GLN A 122 -7.04 -4.34 -10.35
N ASP A 123 -5.76 -4.00 -10.53
CA ASP A 123 -4.63 -4.91 -10.31
C ASP A 123 -4.72 -5.54 -8.89
N PRO A 124 -4.74 -6.89 -8.78
CA PRO A 124 -4.78 -7.57 -7.49
C PRO A 124 -3.64 -7.16 -6.55
N ALA A 125 -2.45 -6.84 -7.06
CA ALA A 125 -1.33 -6.37 -6.24
C ALA A 125 -1.59 -4.98 -5.64
N MET A 126 -2.17 -4.08 -6.43
CA MET A 126 -2.56 -2.74 -5.97
C MET A 126 -3.68 -2.81 -4.94
N ARG A 127 -4.67 -3.69 -5.13
CA ARG A 127 -5.75 -3.93 -4.16
C ARG A 127 -5.25 -4.57 -2.86
N ALA A 128 -4.32 -5.50 -2.94
CA ALA A 128 -3.69 -6.09 -1.75
C ALA A 128 -2.91 -5.02 -0.96
N TRP A 129 -2.15 -4.16 -1.64
CA TRP A 129 -1.44 -3.07 -1.00
C TRP A 129 -2.37 -2.05 -0.34
N SER A 130 -3.44 -1.63 -1.05
CA SER A 130 -4.39 -0.66 -0.51
C SER A 130 -5.16 -1.23 0.69
N ALA A 131 -5.55 -2.51 0.64
CA ALA A 131 -6.17 -3.22 1.76
C ALA A 131 -5.22 -3.33 2.95
N ALA A 132 -3.94 -3.67 2.73
CA ALA A 132 -2.94 -3.73 3.79
C ALA A 132 -2.68 -2.35 4.43
N ARG A 133 -2.65 -1.28 3.63
CA ARG A 133 -2.51 0.10 4.11
C ARG A 133 -3.72 0.53 4.93
N MET A 134 -4.94 0.28 4.43
CA MET A 134 -6.17 0.59 5.14
C MET A 134 -6.28 -0.19 6.46
N ARG A 135 -5.93 -1.47 6.45
CA ARG A 135 -5.83 -2.30 7.67
C ARG A 135 -4.90 -1.67 8.69
N ARG A 136 -3.69 -1.24 8.28
CA ARG A 136 -2.74 -0.58 9.18
C ARG A 136 -3.29 0.72 9.75
N LEU A 137 -3.91 1.56 8.92
CA LEU A 137 -4.50 2.84 9.34
C LEU A 137 -5.63 2.63 10.35
N LEU A 138 -6.56 1.71 10.07
CA LEU A 138 -7.68 1.41 10.97
C LEU A 138 -7.21 0.80 12.29
N VAL A 139 -6.24 -0.12 12.24
CA VAL A 139 -5.65 -0.70 13.46
C VAL A 139 -4.94 0.37 14.28
N ALA A 140 -4.12 1.23 13.65
CA ALA A 140 -3.44 2.31 14.36
C ALA A 140 -4.45 3.28 15.00
N GLY A 141 -5.47 3.70 14.25
CA GLY A 141 -6.55 4.56 14.77
C GLY A 141 -7.31 3.90 15.92
N ALA A 142 -7.65 2.62 15.81
CA ALA A 142 -8.29 1.85 16.88
C ALA A 142 -7.41 1.75 18.12
N MET A 143 -6.10 1.52 17.98
CA MET A 143 -5.16 1.45 19.09
C MET A 143 -5.00 2.79 19.80
N VAL A 144 -4.93 3.90 19.05
CA VAL A 144 -4.88 5.25 19.62
C VAL A 144 -6.19 5.56 20.36
N GLY A 145 -7.34 5.29 19.73
CA GLY A 145 -8.65 5.49 20.36
C GLY A 145 -8.82 4.67 21.62
N LEU A 146 -8.40 3.40 21.60
CA LEU A 146 -8.41 2.51 22.77
C LEU A 146 -7.50 3.03 23.88
N ALA A 147 -6.27 3.45 23.56
CA ALA A 147 -5.35 3.98 24.57
C ALA A 147 -5.92 5.23 25.26
N LEU A 148 -6.52 6.16 24.51
CA LEU A 148 -7.18 7.35 25.05
C LEU A 148 -8.40 6.98 25.91
N ALA A 149 -9.22 6.03 25.44
CA ALA A 149 -10.38 5.53 26.17
C ALA A 149 -9.98 4.86 27.50
N LEU A 150 -8.92 4.06 27.50
CA LEU A 150 -8.37 3.40 28.69
C LEU A 150 -7.75 4.42 29.65
N ALA A 151 -7.04 5.43 29.16
CA ALA A 151 -6.50 6.50 30.00
C ALA A 151 -7.62 7.28 30.71
N TRP A 152 -8.69 7.60 29.97
CA TRP A 152 -9.88 8.24 30.54
C TRP A 152 -10.57 7.34 31.59
N SER A 153 -10.81 6.08 31.25
CA SER A 153 -11.38 5.07 32.18
C SER A 153 -10.54 4.95 33.45
N THR A 154 -9.22 4.90 33.29
CA THR A 154 -8.28 4.77 34.42
C THR A 154 -8.38 5.97 35.35
N ALA A 155 -8.49 7.20 34.83
CA ALA A 155 -8.67 8.38 35.66
C ALA A 155 -9.99 8.33 36.45
N GLY A 156 -11.08 7.84 35.84
CA GLY A 156 -12.37 7.64 36.50
C GLY A 156 -12.30 6.60 37.62
N VAL A 157 -11.73 5.42 37.33
CA VAL A 157 -11.56 4.35 38.31
C VAL A 157 -10.58 4.75 39.41
N GLN A 158 -9.53 5.50 39.10
CA GLN A 158 -8.54 5.90 40.09
C GLN A 158 -9.15 6.75 41.20
N HIS A 159 -10.05 7.68 40.85
CA HIS A 159 -10.73 8.49 41.84
C HIS A 159 -11.56 7.63 42.80
N PHE A 160 -12.24 6.62 42.28
CA PHE A 160 -13.00 5.65 43.07
C PHE A 160 -12.09 4.74 43.91
N ALA A 161 -11.08 4.13 43.31
CA ALA A 161 -10.20 3.15 43.95
C ALA A 161 -9.24 3.78 44.96
N ALA A 162 -8.95 5.08 44.84
CA ALA A 162 -8.15 5.79 45.83
C ALA A 162 -8.91 5.99 47.15
N ASP A 163 -10.24 5.97 47.15
CA ASP A 163 -11.09 6.05 48.36
C ASP A 163 -10.65 7.14 49.36
N GLY A 164 -10.41 8.34 48.85
CA GLY A 164 -9.97 9.49 49.67
C GLY A 164 -8.51 9.42 50.15
N ALA A 165 -7.72 8.45 49.68
CA ALA A 165 -6.29 8.36 50.01
C ALA A 165 -5.55 9.66 49.65
N PRO A 166 -4.62 10.13 50.51
CA PRO A 166 -3.84 11.34 50.25
C PRO A 166 -3.09 11.24 48.93
N ALA A 167 -3.02 12.35 48.19
CA ALA A 167 -2.23 12.41 46.96
C ALA A 167 -0.78 11.96 47.23
N TRP A 168 -0.22 11.16 46.32
CA TRP A 168 1.12 10.55 46.43
C TRP A 168 1.31 9.51 47.54
N SER A 169 0.26 9.17 48.30
CA SER A 169 0.31 8.00 49.18
C SER A 169 0.41 6.71 48.35
N PRO A 170 0.93 5.61 48.93
CA PRO A 170 0.94 4.32 48.27
C PRO A 170 -0.44 3.90 47.76
N GLY A 171 -1.51 4.11 48.53
CA GLY A 171 -2.88 3.80 48.11
C GLY A 171 -3.33 4.59 46.88
N TRP A 172 -3.03 5.90 46.83
CA TRP A 172 -3.34 6.74 45.67
C TRP A 172 -2.58 6.30 44.41
N LEU A 173 -1.32 5.87 44.55
CA LEU A 173 -0.52 5.33 43.45
C LEU A 173 -1.01 3.96 42.99
N PHE A 174 -1.35 3.05 43.92
CA PHE A 174 -1.88 1.73 43.57
C PHE A 174 -3.22 1.81 42.85
N ALA A 175 -4.06 2.78 43.18
CA ALA A 175 -5.33 3.03 42.49
C ALA A 175 -5.15 3.28 40.98
N TRP A 176 -4.03 3.88 40.54
CA TRP A 176 -3.72 4.05 39.10
C TRP A 176 -3.47 2.74 38.36
N PHE A 177 -3.09 1.65 39.06
CA PHE A 177 -2.75 0.37 38.45
C PHE A 177 -3.93 -0.61 38.36
N VAL A 178 -5.02 -0.36 39.08
CA VAL A 178 -6.20 -1.24 39.12
C VAL A 178 -6.76 -1.47 37.72
N GLU A 179 -7.07 -0.39 37.01
CA GLU A 179 -7.66 -0.47 35.67
C GLU A 179 -6.68 -0.99 34.60
N PRO A 180 -5.40 -0.54 34.53
CA PRO A 180 -4.42 -1.10 33.61
C PRO A 180 -4.21 -2.60 33.78
N PHE A 181 -4.18 -3.11 35.01
CA PHE A 181 -4.02 -4.55 35.25
C PHE A 181 -5.17 -5.37 34.65
N MET A 182 -6.40 -4.91 34.86
CA MET A 182 -7.61 -5.52 34.29
C MET A 182 -7.61 -5.40 32.76
N SER A 183 -7.29 -4.22 32.25
CA SER A 183 -7.31 -3.90 30.81
C SER A 183 -6.24 -4.67 30.03
N ILE A 184 -5.02 -4.82 30.57
CA ILE A 184 -3.96 -5.62 29.95
C ILE A 184 -4.39 -7.09 29.87
N THR A 185 -4.97 -7.62 30.95
CA THR A 185 -5.47 -9.01 30.97
C THR A 185 -6.53 -9.24 29.91
N LEU A 186 -7.50 -8.32 29.80
CA LEU A 186 -8.51 -8.33 28.75
C LEU A 186 -7.89 -8.21 27.35
N LEU A 187 -6.93 -7.30 27.18
CA LEU A 187 -6.28 -7.05 25.89
C LEU A 187 -5.46 -8.25 25.43
N VAL A 188 -4.86 -9.03 26.32
CA VAL A 188 -4.20 -10.30 25.97
C VAL A 188 -5.22 -11.29 25.40
N VAL A 189 -6.38 -11.44 26.05
CA VAL A 189 -7.46 -12.32 25.59
C VAL A 189 -7.99 -11.91 24.22
N VAL A 190 -8.28 -10.62 24.05
CA VAL A 190 -8.85 -10.09 22.80
C VAL A 190 -7.80 -10.00 21.70
N GLY A 191 -6.56 -9.68 22.04
CA GLY A 191 -5.41 -9.71 21.15
C GLY A 191 -5.14 -11.12 20.61
N ALA A 192 -5.24 -12.14 21.46
CA ALA A 192 -5.14 -13.54 21.01
C ALA A 192 -6.28 -13.92 20.05
N ARG A 193 -7.53 -13.52 20.34
CA ARG A 193 -8.68 -13.71 19.42
C ARG A 193 -8.47 -13.01 18.08
N ALA A 194 -8.04 -11.74 18.12
CA ALA A 194 -7.75 -10.94 16.94
C ALA A 194 -6.63 -11.56 16.10
N TYR A 195 -5.53 -11.97 16.74
CA TYR A 195 -4.41 -12.62 16.07
C TYR A 195 -4.84 -13.94 15.40
N MET A 196 -5.52 -14.82 16.13
CA MET A 196 -6.02 -16.08 15.58
C MET A 196 -7.05 -15.88 14.46
N ALA A 197 -7.84 -14.80 14.50
CA ALA A 197 -8.72 -14.42 13.41
C ALA A 197 -7.95 -14.06 12.13
N THR A 198 -6.78 -13.40 12.23
CA THR A 198 -5.94 -13.13 11.05
C THR A 198 -5.34 -14.40 10.43
N LEU A 199 -5.19 -15.47 11.21
CA LEU A 199 -4.75 -16.79 10.74
C LEU A 199 -5.90 -17.63 10.16
N GLY A 200 -7.13 -17.10 10.09
CA GLY A 200 -8.30 -17.85 9.63
C GLY A 200 -8.82 -18.89 10.62
N GLN A 201 -8.32 -18.90 11.86
CA GLN A 201 -8.71 -19.86 12.91
C GLN A 201 -9.29 -19.14 14.14
N PRO A 202 -10.45 -18.47 14.03
CA PRO A 202 -11.00 -17.69 15.13
C PRO A 202 -11.29 -18.56 16.37
N ILE A 203 -10.83 -18.12 17.55
CA ILE A 203 -11.12 -18.80 18.83
C ILE A 203 -12.61 -18.61 19.17
N ARG A 204 -13.39 -19.71 19.11
CA ARG A 204 -14.84 -19.74 19.41
C ARG A 204 -15.14 -20.34 20.80
N SER A 205 -14.40 -19.94 21.82
CA SER A 205 -14.63 -20.40 23.19
C SER A 205 -15.66 -19.53 23.91
N LYS A 206 -16.76 -20.14 24.38
CA LYS A 206 -17.78 -19.45 25.20
C LYS A 206 -17.22 -18.95 26.53
N THR A 207 -16.26 -19.69 27.12
CA THR A 207 -15.60 -19.29 28.37
C THR A 207 -14.81 -18.00 28.17
N LEU A 208 -14.09 -17.89 27.06
CA LEU A 208 -13.31 -16.69 26.75
C LEU A 208 -14.20 -15.46 26.57
N VAL A 209 -15.33 -15.63 25.89
CA VAL A 209 -16.34 -14.56 25.72
C VAL A 209 -16.93 -14.14 27.06
N ARG A 210 -17.22 -15.08 27.97
CA ARG A 210 -17.73 -14.75 29.32
C ARG A 210 -16.70 -13.99 30.14
N ILE A 211 -15.42 -14.40 30.08
CA ILE A 211 -14.33 -13.71 30.75
C ILE A 211 -14.19 -12.28 30.20
N GLU A 212 -14.20 -12.13 28.87
CA GLU A 212 -14.19 -10.82 28.20
C GLU A 212 -15.33 -9.91 28.70
N HIS A 213 -16.57 -10.42 28.69
CA HIS A 213 -17.73 -9.67 29.19
C HIS A 213 -17.61 -9.34 30.68
N LEU A 214 -17.07 -10.25 31.50
CA LEU A 214 -16.88 -10.01 32.93
C LEU A 214 -15.94 -8.82 33.16
N PHE A 215 -14.78 -8.78 32.49
CA PHE A 215 -13.85 -7.65 32.58
C PHE A 215 -14.47 -6.35 32.08
N LEU A 216 -15.16 -6.38 30.94
CA LEU A 216 -15.82 -5.20 30.39
C LEU A 216 -16.92 -4.65 31.31
N VAL A 217 -17.77 -5.53 31.86
CA VAL A 217 -18.81 -5.15 32.82
C VAL A 217 -18.21 -4.57 34.09
N LEU A 218 -17.09 -5.13 34.56
CA LEU A 218 -16.42 -4.63 35.75
C LEU A 218 -15.83 -3.22 35.52
N THR A 219 -15.16 -2.99 34.38
CA THR A 219 -14.67 -1.65 33.99
C THR A 219 -15.80 -0.63 33.90
N VAL A 220 -16.89 -0.97 33.21
CA VAL A 220 -18.08 -0.11 33.10
C VAL A 220 -18.68 0.15 34.48
N GLY A 221 -18.81 -0.90 35.29
CA GLY A 221 -19.35 -0.85 36.64
C GLY A 221 -18.55 0.10 37.52
N MET A 222 -17.23 -0.03 37.57
CA MET A 222 -16.38 0.85 38.41
C MET A 222 -16.46 2.32 37.98
N ASN A 223 -16.55 2.61 36.68
CA ASN A 223 -16.70 3.98 36.19
C ASN A 223 -18.09 4.56 36.44
N ALA A 224 -19.14 3.75 36.41
CA ALA A 224 -20.52 4.20 36.55
C ALA A 224 -20.97 4.27 38.02
N PHE A 225 -20.54 3.31 38.84
CA PHE A 225 -21.08 3.05 40.17
C PHE A 225 -21.11 4.29 41.09
N PRO A 226 -20.05 5.11 41.20
CA PRO A 226 -20.06 6.30 42.04
C PRO A 226 -21.09 7.36 41.63
N TYR A 227 -21.60 7.28 40.39
CA TYR A 227 -22.52 8.25 39.81
C TYR A 227 -23.94 7.71 39.66
N LEU A 228 -24.21 6.48 40.12
CA LEU A 228 -25.55 5.88 40.07
C LEU A 228 -26.50 6.51 41.10
N PRO A 229 -27.82 6.53 40.80
CA PRO A 229 -28.82 6.98 41.76
C PRO A 229 -28.82 6.06 42.99
N GLY A 230 -28.85 6.65 44.18
CA GLY A 230 -28.78 5.94 45.46
C GLY A 230 -27.37 5.68 45.99
N VAL A 231 -26.32 5.92 45.18
CA VAL A 231 -24.92 5.91 45.61
C VAL A 231 -24.37 7.33 45.65
N ALA A 232 -24.63 8.12 44.60
CA ALA A 232 -24.17 9.50 44.51
C ALA A 232 -24.98 10.43 45.44
N ASP A 233 -24.30 11.38 46.09
CA ASP A 233 -24.95 12.44 46.90
C ASP A 233 -25.97 13.24 46.07
N THR A 234 -25.62 13.52 44.82
CA THR A 234 -26.47 14.19 43.84
C THR A 234 -26.38 13.48 42.49
N PHE A 235 -27.52 12.95 42.04
CA PHE A 235 -27.57 12.29 40.73
C PHE A 235 -27.49 13.30 39.60
N SER A 236 -26.56 13.07 38.67
CA SER A 236 -26.39 13.87 37.46
C SER A 236 -26.18 12.95 36.26
N PHE A 237 -27.21 12.85 35.42
CA PHE A 237 -27.14 12.04 34.20
C PHE A 237 -25.98 12.44 33.26
N PRO A 238 -25.72 13.74 32.99
CA PRO A 238 -24.58 14.14 32.18
C PRO A 238 -23.23 13.69 32.76
N ARG A 239 -23.07 13.73 34.09
CA ARG A 239 -21.84 13.30 34.78
C ARG A 239 -21.63 11.78 34.66
N LEU A 240 -22.70 11.00 34.83
CA LEU A 240 -22.68 9.56 34.63
C LEU A 240 -22.30 9.22 33.18
N MET A 241 -22.93 9.88 32.20
CA MET A 241 -22.61 9.69 30.79
C MET A 241 -21.15 10.01 30.47
N LEU A 242 -20.63 11.12 31.01
CA LEU A 242 -19.24 11.53 30.80
C LEU A 242 -18.21 10.47 31.26
N HIS A 243 -18.44 9.82 32.40
CA HIS A 243 -17.56 8.76 32.89
C HIS A 243 -17.71 7.44 32.12
N LEU A 244 -18.86 7.24 31.45
CA LEU A 244 -19.12 6.07 30.62
C LEU A 244 -18.52 6.14 29.21
N ILE A 245 -18.18 7.34 28.70
CA ILE A 245 -17.66 7.49 27.33
C ILE A 245 -16.41 6.62 27.10
N GLY A 246 -15.41 6.71 27.99
CA GLY A 246 -14.17 5.92 27.88
C GLY A 246 -14.44 4.41 27.81
N PRO A 247 -15.09 3.82 28.84
CA PRO A 247 -15.47 2.41 28.84
C PRO A 247 -16.27 1.97 27.61
N ILE A 248 -17.25 2.75 27.16
CA ILE A 248 -18.06 2.41 25.98
C ILE A 248 -17.20 2.36 24.72
N VAL A 249 -16.32 3.35 24.52
CA VAL A 249 -15.39 3.37 23.37
C VAL A 249 -14.43 2.17 23.44
N ALA A 250 -13.91 1.84 24.62
CA ALA A 250 -13.05 0.67 24.80
C ALA A 250 -13.79 -0.63 24.44
N VAL A 251 -15.00 -0.85 24.96
CA VAL A 251 -15.87 -1.99 24.62
C VAL A 251 -16.07 -2.08 23.10
N ALA A 252 -16.41 -0.95 22.46
CA ALA A 252 -16.67 -0.90 21.02
C ALA A 252 -15.43 -1.33 20.22
N VAL A 253 -14.25 -0.78 20.54
CA VAL A 253 -12.99 -1.12 19.84
C VAL A 253 -12.63 -2.59 20.06
N VAL A 254 -12.63 -3.05 21.32
CA VAL A 254 -12.28 -4.42 21.71
C VAL A 254 -13.20 -5.44 21.03
N THR A 255 -14.50 -5.13 20.91
CA THR A 255 -15.47 -6.00 20.25
C THR A 255 -15.35 -5.97 18.73
N ALA A 256 -15.13 -4.79 18.13
CA ALA A 256 -15.10 -4.62 16.68
C ALA A 256 -13.79 -5.11 16.04
N LEU A 257 -12.65 -4.91 16.70
CA LEU A 257 -11.33 -5.12 16.11
C LEU A 257 -11.11 -6.56 15.58
N PRO A 258 -11.45 -7.64 16.31
CA PRO A 258 -11.31 -9.01 15.79
C PRO A 258 -12.14 -9.26 14.53
N HIS A 259 -13.34 -8.67 14.43
CA HIS A 259 -14.23 -8.81 13.28
C HIS A 259 -13.69 -8.06 12.06
N ILE A 260 -13.21 -6.84 12.26
CA ILE A 260 -12.58 -6.03 11.20
C ILE A 260 -11.34 -6.77 10.67
N LEU A 261 -10.50 -7.29 11.55
CA LEU A 261 -9.30 -8.03 11.16
C LEU A 261 -9.63 -9.34 10.42
N ALA A 262 -10.65 -10.07 10.86
CA ALA A 262 -11.13 -11.25 10.16
C ALA A 262 -11.63 -10.92 8.74
N ALA A 263 -12.36 -9.81 8.58
CA ALA A 263 -12.83 -9.35 7.27
C ALA A 263 -11.66 -9.00 6.34
N PHE A 264 -10.63 -8.31 6.83
CA PHE A 264 -9.42 -8.05 6.04
C PHE A 264 -8.64 -9.32 5.68
N ALA A 265 -8.59 -10.31 6.56
CA ALA A 265 -7.94 -11.58 6.26
C ALA A 265 -8.70 -12.36 5.17
N ALA A 266 -10.03 -12.27 5.15
CA ALA A 266 -10.85 -12.84 4.08
C ALA A 266 -10.68 -12.13 2.72
N LEU A 267 -10.31 -10.85 2.73
CA LEU A 267 -10.03 -10.05 1.52
C LEU A 267 -8.61 -10.28 0.98
N ASP A 268 -7.77 -11.09 1.62
CA ASP A 268 -6.36 -11.21 1.25
C ASP A 268 -6.17 -11.93 -0.09
N PHE A 269 -6.06 -11.13 -1.17
CA PHE A 269 -5.89 -11.57 -2.55
C PHE A 269 -4.53 -12.26 -2.84
N THR A 270 -3.66 -12.36 -1.84
CA THR A 270 -2.36 -13.04 -1.95
C THR A 270 -2.47 -14.56 -2.02
N THR A 271 -3.61 -15.14 -1.63
CA THR A 271 -3.85 -16.59 -1.66
C THR A 271 -4.27 -17.12 -3.02
N ASP A 272 -4.48 -16.28 -4.03
CA ASP A 272 -4.56 -16.78 -5.40
C ASP A 272 -3.18 -17.29 -5.81
N ARG A 273 -3.03 -18.62 -5.74
CA ARG A 273 -1.80 -19.42 -5.96
C ARG A 273 -1.13 -19.17 -7.33
N ARG A 274 -1.73 -18.33 -8.17
CA ARG A 274 -1.21 -17.86 -9.46
C ARG A 274 -0.30 -16.63 -9.33
N ASN A 275 -0.33 -15.91 -8.21
CA ASN A 275 0.55 -14.77 -7.98
C ASN A 275 1.84 -15.22 -7.28
N ARG A 276 2.80 -15.62 -8.11
CA ARG A 276 4.23 -15.66 -7.77
C ARG A 276 4.59 -14.33 -7.09
N PRO A 277 5.46 -14.30 -6.06
CA PRO A 277 5.99 -13.04 -5.56
C PRO A 277 6.50 -12.23 -6.74
N LEU A 278 6.05 -10.98 -6.86
CA LEU A 278 6.64 -9.98 -7.75
C LEU A 278 8.06 -9.68 -7.25
N THR A 279 8.97 -10.64 -7.41
CA THR A 279 10.39 -10.37 -7.60
C THR A 279 10.43 -9.43 -8.80
N GLY A 280 10.71 -8.15 -8.52
CA GLY A 280 10.34 -7.03 -9.38
C GLY A 280 10.66 -7.23 -10.85
N LEU A 281 9.77 -6.77 -11.75
CA LEU A 281 9.93 -6.75 -13.22
C LEU A 281 10.94 -7.80 -13.72
N THR A 282 10.66 -9.09 -13.50
CA THR A 282 11.31 -10.13 -14.30
C THR A 282 10.75 -9.98 -15.69
N TYR A 283 11.44 -9.20 -16.51
CA TYR A 283 11.40 -9.32 -17.95
C TYR A 283 11.83 -10.76 -18.26
N GLY A 284 10.87 -11.67 -18.28
CA GLY A 284 11.08 -13.04 -18.74
C GLY A 284 11.58 -12.93 -20.16
N ALA A 285 12.77 -13.45 -20.42
CA ALA A 285 13.26 -13.50 -21.79
C ALA A 285 12.31 -14.39 -22.60
N ASN A 286 12.00 -13.99 -23.84
CA ASN A 286 11.13 -14.74 -24.74
C ASN A 286 11.70 -16.16 -24.93
N ILE A 287 11.10 -17.16 -24.28
CA ILE A 287 11.60 -18.54 -24.26
C ILE A 287 11.78 -19.12 -25.67
N PRO A 288 10.84 -18.90 -26.63
CA PRO A 288 11.04 -19.27 -28.03
C PRO A 288 12.35 -18.76 -28.65
N ASP A 289 12.68 -17.48 -28.43
CA ASP A 289 13.89 -16.88 -29.01
C ASP A 289 15.16 -17.45 -28.37
N LEU A 290 15.11 -17.74 -27.06
CA LEU A 290 16.21 -18.39 -26.36
C LEU A 290 16.38 -19.86 -26.76
N LEU A 291 15.28 -20.56 -27.07
CA LEU A 291 15.32 -21.95 -27.55
C LEU A 291 15.98 -22.03 -28.92
N ALA A 292 15.50 -21.21 -29.88
CA ALA A 292 16.10 -21.13 -31.21
C ALA A 292 17.61 -20.80 -31.13
N ARG A 293 18.00 -19.89 -30.23
CA ARG A 293 19.41 -19.53 -30.04
C ARG A 293 20.22 -20.63 -29.37
N ALA A 294 19.62 -21.41 -28.46
CA ALA A 294 20.27 -22.56 -27.85
C ALA A 294 20.50 -23.70 -28.87
N GLU A 295 19.56 -23.91 -29.79
CA GLU A 295 19.69 -24.87 -30.89
C GLU A 295 20.82 -24.47 -31.85
N THR A 296 20.88 -23.19 -32.24
CA THR A 296 22.01 -22.68 -33.06
C THR A 296 23.35 -22.90 -32.37
N LEU A 297 23.46 -22.61 -31.08
CA LEU A 297 24.71 -22.82 -30.32
C LEU A 297 25.07 -24.29 -30.15
N THR A 298 24.08 -25.17 -30.11
CA THR A 298 24.28 -26.63 -30.12
C THR A 298 24.80 -27.08 -31.48
N ALA A 299 24.23 -26.58 -32.58
CA ALA A 299 24.68 -26.85 -33.94
C ALA A 299 26.11 -26.35 -34.21
N GLU A 300 26.48 -25.21 -33.63
CA GLU A 300 27.84 -24.66 -33.68
C GLU A 300 28.84 -25.37 -32.73
N GLY A 301 28.40 -26.35 -31.95
CA GLY A 301 29.24 -27.08 -30.99
C GLY A 301 29.67 -26.26 -29.75
N ARG A 302 29.09 -25.06 -29.57
CA ARG A 302 29.37 -24.16 -28.43
C ARG A 302 28.57 -24.52 -27.18
N LEU A 303 27.51 -25.29 -27.36
CA LEU A 303 26.69 -25.86 -26.31
C LEU A 303 26.64 -27.39 -26.51
N PRO A 304 26.86 -28.22 -25.48
CA PRO A 304 26.77 -29.68 -25.63
C PRO A 304 25.34 -30.10 -25.95
N ALA A 305 25.17 -31.24 -26.63
CA ALA A 305 23.85 -31.77 -27.05
C ALA A 305 22.85 -32.02 -25.90
N SER A 306 23.32 -32.13 -24.67
CA SER A 306 22.48 -32.19 -23.47
C SER A 306 23.00 -31.20 -22.42
N PRO A 307 22.70 -29.91 -22.57
CA PRO A 307 23.29 -28.87 -21.74
C PRO A 307 22.58 -28.75 -20.40
N SER A 308 23.36 -28.63 -19.33
CA SER A 308 22.81 -28.34 -18.00
C SER A 308 22.23 -26.92 -17.95
N ALA A 309 21.23 -26.70 -17.10
CA ALA A 309 20.64 -25.36 -16.90
C ALA A 309 21.70 -24.31 -16.49
N TYR A 310 22.79 -24.72 -15.82
CA TYR A 310 23.88 -23.82 -15.49
C TYR A 310 24.72 -23.42 -16.72
N GLN A 311 24.96 -24.35 -17.65
CA GLN A 311 25.64 -24.06 -18.91
C GLN A 311 24.77 -23.16 -19.80
N ILE A 312 23.47 -23.44 -19.91
CA ILE A 312 22.51 -22.60 -20.65
C ILE A 312 22.50 -21.18 -20.06
N ARG A 313 22.40 -21.06 -18.73
CA ARG A 313 22.47 -19.77 -18.04
C ARG A 313 23.77 -19.03 -18.33
N ARG A 314 24.92 -19.72 -18.30
CA ARG A 314 26.24 -19.11 -18.52
C ARG A 314 26.41 -18.62 -19.95
N VAL A 315 25.89 -19.37 -20.94
CA VAL A 315 26.08 -19.08 -22.37
C VAL A 315 25.05 -18.07 -22.88
N LEU A 316 23.79 -18.18 -22.45
CA LEU A 316 22.69 -17.30 -22.87
C LEU A 316 22.47 -16.10 -21.95
N SER A 317 23.15 -16.05 -20.79
CA SER A 317 23.00 -15.00 -19.77
C SER A 317 21.53 -14.76 -19.35
N CYS A 318 20.73 -15.83 -19.31
CA CYS A 318 19.32 -15.79 -18.93
C CYS A 318 19.12 -16.06 -17.42
N GLY A 319 17.88 -15.87 -16.94
CA GLY A 319 17.50 -16.22 -15.58
C GLY A 319 17.67 -17.73 -15.33
N MET A 320 17.90 -18.13 -14.08
CA MET A 320 18.06 -19.55 -13.73
C MET A 320 16.79 -20.37 -14.04
N ASP A 321 15.62 -19.76 -13.92
CA ASP A 321 14.33 -20.40 -14.21
C ASP A 321 14.09 -20.55 -15.72
N ASP A 322 14.46 -19.55 -16.52
CA ASP A 322 14.45 -19.65 -17.99
C ASP A 322 15.41 -20.74 -18.46
N ALA A 323 16.61 -20.82 -17.86
CA ALA A 323 17.61 -21.81 -18.20
C ALA A 323 17.17 -23.25 -17.85
N ARG A 324 16.41 -23.44 -16.77
CA ARG A 324 15.78 -24.74 -16.44
C ARG A 324 14.71 -25.10 -17.46
N THR A 325 13.85 -24.15 -17.80
CA THR A 325 12.79 -24.32 -18.79
C THR A 325 13.36 -24.70 -20.16
N LEU A 326 14.43 -24.03 -20.59
CA LEU A 326 15.13 -24.34 -21.86
C LEU A 326 15.81 -25.70 -21.86
N ARG A 327 16.44 -26.09 -20.74
CA ARG A 327 17.00 -27.45 -20.61
C ARG A 327 15.92 -28.50 -20.82
N ASP A 328 14.76 -28.31 -20.20
CA ASP A 328 13.67 -29.28 -20.26
C ASP A 328 13.07 -29.34 -21.68
N LEU A 329 12.98 -28.20 -22.38
CA LEU A 329 12.55 -28.14 -23.79
C LEU A 329 13.56 -28.78 -24.76
N LEU A 330 14.86 -28.60 -24.56
CA LEU A 330 15.90 -29.20 -25.39
C LEU A 330 16.04 -30.72 -25.16
N ALA A 331 15.62 -31.22 -23.99
CA ALA A 331 15.65 -32.64 -23.67
C ALA A 331 14.46 -33.43 -24.25
N ASP A 332 13.37 -32.74 -24.61
CA ASP A 332 12.16 -33.33 -25.20
C ASP A 332 11.68 -32.50 -26.40
N PRO A 333 12.41 -32.57 -27.55
CA PRO A 333 12.05 -31.84 -28.75
C PRO A 333 10.74 -32.42 -29.32
N LYS A 334 9.67 -31.63 -29.27
CA LYS A 334 8.37 -31.95 -29.91
C LYS A 334 8.38 -31.70 -31.41
#